data_AF-A0AAI8YBA6-F1
#
_entry.id   AF-A0AAI8YBA6-F1
#
_cell.length_a   1.000
_cell.length_b   1.000
_cell.length_c   1.000
_cell.angle_alpha   90.00
_cell.angle_beta   90.00
_cell.angle_gamma   90.00
#
_symmetry.space_group_name_H-M   'P 1'
#
loop_
_entity.id
_entity.type
_entity.pdbx_description
1 polymer ?
#
loop_
_entity_poly.entity_id
_entity_poly.type
_entity_poly.pdbx_seq_one_letter_code
_entity_poly.pdbx_strand_id
1 'polypeptide(L)'
;MAGLETTATVLGITDGTVRQIVSFYDFVRELQGAPSEVVKVREETEAVVKCLGGLSFLKTASQCVQDKARGVGLSDSVDQCGRACEKLEQDLRKWTAGGMETVSARLRVVSHKARIAKYKADIATAKSTIDLAISVATLFILVQRGASDDEKKKATIAELKLQIAQTIAEAKRERARSSSAPW
;
A
#
# COMPACT_ATOMS: atom_id res chain seq x y z
N MET A 1 -10.03 -14.57 -5.59
CA MET A 1 -9.99 -13.12 -5.27
C MET A 1 -11.23 -12.57 -4.54
N ALA A 2 -12.33 -13.32 -4.40
CA ALA A 2 -13.56 -12.87 -3.71
C ALA A 2 -13.35 -12.34 -2.27
N GLY A 3 -12.25 -12.69 -1.61
CA GLY A 3 -11.89 -12.19 -0.28
C GLY A 3 -11.51 -10.70 -0.23
N LEU A 4 -10.81 -10.18 -1.24
CA LEU A 4 -10.31 -8.80 -1.24
C LEU A 4 -11.40 -7.79 -1.61
N GLU A 5 -12.25 -8.12 -2.58
CA GLU A 5 -13.34 -7.27 -3.09
C GLU A 5 -14.38 -6.95 -1.99
N THR A 6 -14.86 -7.96 -1.26
CA THR A 6 -15.78 -7.69 -0.14
C THR A 6 -15.14 -6.84 0.96
N THR A 7 -13.82 -6.96 1.15
CA THR A 7 -13.09 -6.14 2.14
C THR A 7 -12.98 -4.70 1.66
N ALA A 8 -12.75 -4.50 0.36
CA ALA A 8 -12.68 -3.19 -0.27
C ALA A 8 -13.99 -2.43 -0.06
N THR A 9 -15.13 -3.08 -0.35
CA THR A 9 -16.47 -2.52 -0.10
C THR A 9 -16.68 -2.11 1.37
N VAL A 10 -16.26 -2.95 2.32
CA VAL A 10 -16.34 -2.66 3.77
C VAL A 10 -15.46 -1.47 4.18
N LEU A 11 -14.48 -1.08 3.37
CA LEU A 11 -13.54 0.00 3.68
C LEU A 11 -13.75 1.23 2.79
N GLY A 12 -14.79 1.22 1.96
CA GLY A 12 -15.07 2.28 0.99
C GLY A 12 -14.09 2.31 -0.19
N ILE A 13 -13.22 1.30 -0.31
CA ILE A 13 -12.30 1.13 -1.43
C ILE A 13 -13.08 0.55 -2.61
N THR A 14 -12.84 1.05 -3.82
CA THR A 14 -13.50 0.47 -5.00
C THR A 14 -12.90 -0.89 -5.36
N ASP A 15 -13.75 -1.87 -5.68
CA ASP A 15 -13.30 -3.19 -6.16
C ASP A 15 -12.42 -3.09 -7.41
N GLY A 16 -12.69 -2.08 -8.25
CA GLY A 16 -11.88 -1.75 -9.43
C GLY A 16 -10.44 -1.38 -9.07
N THR A 17 -10.23 -0.54 -8.06
CA THR A 17 -8.90 -0.16 -7.57
C THR A 17 -8.11 -1.38 -7.12
N VAL A 18 -8.72 -2.28 -6.35
CA VAL A 18 -8.03 -3.48 -5.84
C VAL A 18 -7.65 -4.42 -6.99
N ARG A 19 -8.56 -4.65 -7.94
CA ARG A 19 -8.26 -5.42 -9.15
C ARG A 19 -7.13 -4.81 -9.95
N GLN A 20 -7.09 -3.48 -10.07
CA GLN A 20 -6.02 -2.77 -10.79
C GLN A 20 -4.64 -3.00 -10.14
N ILE A 21 -4.56 -2.94 -8.80
CA ILE A 21 -3.31 -3.19 -8.08
C ILE A 21 -2.84 -4.63 -8.28
N VAL A 22 -3.74 -5.60 -8.18
CA VAL A 22 -3.41 -7.02 -8.37
C VAL A 22 -2.99 -7.30 -9.81
N SER A 23 -3.73 -6.76 -10.79
CA SER A 23 -3.38 -6.86 -12.22
C SER A 23 -2.00 -6.29 -12.50
N PHE A 24 -1.69 -5.13 -11.92
CA PHE A 24 -0.37 -4.52 -12.04
C PHE A 24 0.72 -5.39 -11.41
N TYR A 25 0.48 -5.97 -10.22
CA TYR A 25 1.40 -6.90 -9.58
C TYR A 25 1.71 -8.11 -10.48
N ASP A 26 0.67 -8.75 -11.02
CA ASP A 26 0.83 -9.88 -11.93
C ASP A 26 1.63 -9.48 -13.19
N PHE A 27 1.30 -8.33 -13.79
CA PHE A 27 2.06 -7.78 -14.91
C PHE A 27 3.54 -7.59 -14.57
N VAL A 28 3.87 -6.89 -13.48
CA VAL A 28 5.28 -6.67 -13.13
C VAL A 28 5.99 -7.94 -12.71
N ARG A 29 5.29 -8.95 -12.18
CA ARG A 29 5.86 -10.27 -11.85
C ARG A 29 6.31 -11.03 -13.09
N GLU A 30 5.55 -10.92 -14.18
CA GLU A 30 5.83 -11.59 -15.45
C GLU A 30 6.97 -10.95 -16.25
N LEU A 31 7.39 -9.74 -15.90
CA LEU A 31 8.52 -9.06 -16.56
C LEU A 31 9.84 -9.75 -16.21
N GLN A 32 10.34 -10.60 -17.12
CA GLN A 32 11.68 -11.19 -17.04
C GLN A 32 12.76 -10.15 -17.38
N GLY A 33 13.91 -10.22 -16.69
CA GLY A 33 15.03 -9.29 -16.93
C GLY A 33 14.75 -7.83 -16.56
N ALA A 34 13.76 -7.57 -15.70
CA ALA A 34 13.40 -6.24 -15.28
C ALA A 34 14.57 -5.53 -14.56
N PRO A 35 14.79 -4.22 -14.80
CA PRO A 35 15.81 -3.47 -14.09
C PRO A 35 15.48 -3.35 -12.59
N SER A 36 16.51 -3.08 -11.77
CA SER A 36 16.41 -3.07 -10.31
C SER A 36 15.29 -2.18 -9.75
N GLU A 37 14.97 -1.10 -10.46
CA GLU A 37 13.94 -0.13 -10.14
C GLU A 37 12.54 -0.76 -10.22
N VAL A 38 12.29 -1.57 -11.24
CA VAL A 38 11.02 -2.29 -11.44
C VAL A 38 10.90 -3.46 -10.47
N VAL A 39 12.02 -4.11 -10.11
CA VAL A 39 12.06 -5.12 -9.04
C VAL A 39 11.61 -4.51 -7.71
N LYS A 40 12.13 -3.33 -7.35
CA LYS A 40 11.72 -2.62 -6.13
C LYS A 40 10.23 -2.24 -6.14
N VAL A 41 9.70 -1.84 -7.30
CA VAL A 41 8.25 -1.58 -7.43
C VAL A 41 7.46 -2.87 -7.24
N ARG A 42 7.93 -3.99 -7.81
CA ARG A 42 7.29 -5.31 -7.63
C ARG A 42 7.23 -5.69 -6.14
N GLU A 43 8.33 -5.54 -5.41
CA GLU A 43 8.41 -5.82 -3.97
C GLU A 43 7.42 -4.97 -3.16
N GLU A 44 7.35 -3.66 -3.43
CA GLU A 44 6.40 -2.78 -2.73
C GLU A 44 4.95 -3.08 -3.11
N THR A 45 4.68 -3.38 -4.37
CA THR A 45 3.32 -3.75 -4.83
C THR A 45 2.88 -5.08 -4.22
N GLU A 46 3.79 -6.06 -4.12
CA GLU A 46 3.52 -7.32 -3.44
C GLU A 46 3.17 -7.10 -1.96
N ALA A 47 3.92 -6.23 -1.29
CA ALA A 47 3.65 -5.88 0.08
C ALA A 47 2.26 -5.24 0.21
N VAL A 48 1.88 -4.30 -0.68
CA VAL A 48 0.53 -3.73 -0.71
C VAL A 48 -0.53 -4.83 -0.88
N VAL A 49 -0.37 -5.76 -1.82
CA VAL A 49 -1.33 -6.86 -2.04
C VAL A 49 -1.47 -7.72 -0.77
N LYS A 50 -0.36 -8.03 -0.10
CA LYS A 50 -0.37 -8.76 1.18
C LYS A 50 -1.10 -7.98 2.27
N CYS A 51 -0.81 -6.69 2.44
CA CYS A 51 -1.47 -5.83 3.43
C CYS A 51 -2.97 -5.70 3.14
N LEU A 52 -3.38 -5.57 1.88
CA LEU A 52 -4.79 -5.58 1.48
C LEU A 52 -5.48 -6.90 1.84
N GLY A 53 -4.80 -8.04 1.71
CA GLY A 53 -5.29 -9.34 2.19
C GLY A 53 -5.43 -9.39 3.72
N GLY A 54 -4.51 -8.72 4.43
CA GLY A 54 -4.52 -8.55 5.88
C GLY A 54 -5.73 -7.76 6.40
N LEU A 55 -6.41 -6.96 5.58
CA LEU A 55 -7.62 -6.23 5.98
C LEU A 55 -8.87 -7.13 6.09
N SER A 56 -8.80 -8.39 5.67
CA SER A 56 -9.96 -9.29 5.61
C SER A 56 -10.68 -9.50 6.96
N PHE A 57 -9.99 -9.36 8.10
CA PHE A 57 -10.63 -9.44 9.42
C PHE A 57 -11.65 -8.33 9.67
N LEU A 58 -11.53 -7.19 8.97
CA LEU A 58 -12.43 -6.04 9.10
C LEU A 58 -13.86 -6.39 8.66
N LYS A 59 -14.05 -7.38 7.79
CA LYS A 59 -15.38 -7.89 7.42
C LYS A 59 -16.20 -8.37 8.61
N THR A 60 -15.51 -8.94 9.60
CA THR A 60 -16.13 -9.50 10.82
C THR A 60 -16.00 -8.57 12.02
N ALA A 61 -15.32 -7.43 11.87
CA ALA A 61 -15.12 -6.47 12.93
C ALA A 61 -16.37 -5.61 13.15
N SER A 62 -16.51 -5.05 14.37
CA SER A 62 -17.61 -4.14 14.68
C SER A 62 -17.55 -2.87 13.84
N GLN A 63 -18.71 -2.24 13.59
CA GLN A 63 -18.79 -0.99 12.81
C GLN A 63 -17.82 0.08 13.32
N CYS A 64 -17.67 0.20 14.64
CA CYS A 64 -16.76 1.16 15.25
C CYS A 64 -15.27 0.91 14.89
N VAL A 65 -14.86 -0.36 14.78
CA VAL A 65 -13.50 -0.73 14.32
C VAL A 65 -13.34 -0.37 12.83
N GLN A 66 -14.35 -0.67 12.02
CA GLN A 66 -14.35 -0.35 10.59
C GLN A 66 -14.24 1.16 10.35
N ASP A 67 -15.00 1.97 11.09
CA ASP A 67 -14.98 3.43 10.99
C ASP A 67 -13.62 4.00 11.39
N LYS A 68 -12.95 3.41 12.39
CA LYS A 68 -11.57 3.80 12.76
C LYS A 68 -10.55 3.44 11.68
N ALA A 69 -10.68 2.27 11.06
CA ALA A 69 -9.84 1.88 9.93
C ALA A 69 -10.06 2.78 8.70
N ARG A 70 -11.30 3.20 8.43
CA ARG A 70 -11.61 4.16 7.36
C ARG A 70 -11.04 5.55 7.68
N GLY A 71 -11.14 5.98 8.94
CA GLY A 71 -10.71 7.30 9.41
C GLY A 71 -9.22 7.61 9.29
N VAL A 72 -8.37 6.62 8.97
CA VAL A 72 -6.94 6.86 8.71
C VAL A 72 -6.63 7.24 7.24
N GLY A 73 -7.65 7.41 6.39
CA GLY A 73 -7.46 7.76 4.98
C GLY A 73 -7.14 6.55 4.10
N LEU A 74 -7.55 5.35 4.53
CA LEU A 74 -7.26 4.10 3.84
C LEU A 74 -7.77 4.09 2.40
N SER A 75 -9.01 4.53 2.17
CA SER A 75 -9.61 4.57 0.83
C SER A 75 -8.80 5.43 -0.13
N ASP A 76 -8.49 6.67 0.28
CA ASP A 76 -7.76 7.63 -0.55
C ASP A 76 -6.38 7.11 -0.94
N SER A 77 -5.67 6.52 0.03
CA SER A 77 -4.33 5.95 -0.17
C SER A 77 -4.37 4.74 -1.12
N VAL A 78 -5.35 3.85 -0.98
CA VAL A 78 -5.48 2.67 -1.86
C VAL A 78 -5.88 3.11 -3.28
N ASP A 79 -6.77 4.10 -3.42
CA ASP A 79 -7.14 4.66 -4.71
C ASP A 79 -5.98 5.40 -5.39
N GLN A 80 -5.15 6.11 -4.63
CA GLN A 80 -3.91 6.70 -5.14
C GLN A 80 -2.93 5.62 -5.61
N CYS A 81 -2.79 4.52 -4.87
CA CYS A 81 -1.99 3.38 -5.26
C CYS A 81 -2.47 2.78 -6.59
N GLY A 82 -3.78 2.51 -6.72
CA GLY A 82 -4.35 1.98 -7.96
C GLY A 82 -4.08 2.86 -9.17
N ARG A 83 -4.23 4.19 -9.03
CA ARG A 83 -3.88 5.15 -10.10
C ARG A 83 -2.39 5.17 -10.42
N ALA A 84 -1.52 5.04 -9.42
CA ALA A 84 -0.07 4.98 -9.62
C ALA A 84 0.33 3.69 -10.36
N CYS A 85 -0.24 2.55 -9.95
CA CYS A 85 -0.09 1.25 -10.60
C CYS A 85 -0.54 1.31 -12.07
N GLU A 86 -1.74 1.82 -12.35
CA GLU A 86 -2.27 1.95 -13.71
C GLU A 86 -1.34 2.79 -14.61
N LYS A 87 -0.94 3.98 -14.15
CA LYS A 87 -0.06 4.86 -14.92
C LYS A 87 1.31 4.22 -15.18
N LEU A 88 1.87 3.57 -14.17
CA LEU A 88 3.16 2.89 -14.31
C LEU A 88 3.04 1.68 -15.24
N GLU A 89 1.93 0.93 -15.21
CA GLU A 89 1.68 -0.16 -16.16
C GLU A 89 1.68 0.35 -17.60
N GLN A 90 0.93 1.42 -17.86
CA GLN A 90 0.86 2.04 -19.19
C GLN A 90 2.22 2.54 -19.66
N ASP A 91 2.99 3.18 -18.79
CA ASP A 91 4.35 3.63 -19.10
C ASP A 91 5.29 2.45 -19.38
N LEU A 92 5.27 1.41 -18.56
CA LEU A 92 6.09 0.21 -18.75
C LEU A 92 5.76 -0.46 -20.08
N ARG A 93 4.47 -0.67 -20.40
CA ARG A 93 4.04 -1.23 -21.69
C ARG A 93 4.53 -0.40 -22.88
N LYS A 94 4.53 0.93 -22.77
CA LYS A 94 5.08 1.82 -23.81
C LYS A 94 6.60 1.67 -23.94
N TRP A 95 7.31 1.62 -22.82
CA TRP A 95 8.77 1.49 -22.83
C TRP A 95 9.24 0.13 -23.31
N THR A 96 8.46 -0.93 -23.03
CA THR A 96 8.75 -2.32 -23.35
C THR A 96 7.91 -2.88 -24.49
N ALA A 97 7.40 -2.03 -25.40
CA ALA A 97 6.53 -2.44 -26.50
C ALA A 97 7.12 -3.56 -27.41
N GLY A 98 8.46 -3.72 -27.44
CA GLY A 98 9.17 -4.80 -28.12
C GLY A 98 9.68 -5.94 -27.21
N GLY A 99 9.22 -6.00 -25.96
CA GLY A 99 9.66 -6.94 -24.94
C GLY A 99 10.82 -6.44 -24.06
N MET A 100 10.84 -6.87 -22.80
CA MET A 100 11.90 -6.56 -21.81
C MET A 100 13.20 -7.36 -22.05
N GLU A 101 13.17 -8.31 -22.98
CA GLU A 101 14.31 -9.12 -23.41
C GLU A 101 15.43 -8.28 -24.04
N THR A 102 15.07 -7.16 -24.67
CA THR A 102 16.05 -6.31 -25.38
C THR A 102 16.77 -5.34 -24.44
N VAL A 103 18.07 -5.17 -24.65
CA VAL A 103 18.91 -4.22 -23.89
C VAL A 103 18.40 -2.79 -24.05
N SER A 104 17.90 -2.43 -25.24
CA SER A 104 17.34 -1.10 -25.52
C SER A 104 16.07 -0.80 -24.73
N ALA A 105 15.18 -1.78 -24.55
CA ALA A 105 14.00 -1.63 -23.70
C ALA A 105 14.39 -1.42 -22.23
N ARG A 106 15.36 -2.20 -21.72
CA ARG A 106 15.86 -2.05 -20.35
C ARG A 106 16.49 -0.68 -20.12
N LEU A 107 17.32 -0.21 -21.05
CA LEU A 107 17.91 1.13 -21.01
C LEU A 107 16.85 2.24 -21.00
N ARG A 108 15.78 2.08 -21.79
CA ARG A 108 14.66 3.03 -21.80
C ARG A 108 13.96 3.09 -20.44
N VAL A 109 13.70 1.96 -19.81
CA VAL A 109 13.14 1.91 -18.45
C VAL A 109 14.09 2.59 -17.44
N VAL A 110 15.39 2.31 -17.53
CA VAL A 110 16.42 2.94 -16.66
C VAL A 110 16.48 4.45 -16.87
N SER A 111 16.32 4.96 -18.09
CA SER A 111 16.28 6.41 -18.36
C SER A 111 15.09 7.11 -17.69
N HIS A 112 14.01 6.37 -17.37
CA HIS A 112 12.83 6.88 -16.67
C HIS A 112 12.84 6.57 -15.16
N LYS A 113 14.01 6.25 -14.59
CA LYS A 113 14.20 5.93 -13.16
C LYS A 113 13.54 6.93 -12.20
N ALA A 114 13.68 8.23 -12.44
CA ALA A 114 13.07 9.25 -11.58
C ALA A 114 11.53 9.16 -11.55
N ARG A 115 10.93 8.84 -12.70
CA ARG A 115 9.48 8.67 -12.82
C ARG A 115 9.01 7.40 -12.13
N ILE A 116 9.74 6.29 -12.29
CA ILE A 116 9.48 5.03 -11.59
C ILE A 116 9.61 5.22 -10.07
N ALA A 117 10.63 5.96 -9.61
CA ALA A 117 10.84 6.25 -8.20
C ALA A 117 9.66 7.03 -7.58
N LYS A 118 9.06 7.96 -8.34
CA LYS A 118 7.85 8.68 -7.91
C LYS A 118 6.67 7.73 -7.71
N TYR A 119 6.36 6.88 -8.70
CA TYR A 119 5.29 5.88 -8.55
C TYR A 119 5.57 4.91 -7.40
N LYS A 120 6.82 4.50 -7.22
CA LYS A 120 7.23 3.67 -6.08
C LYS A 120 6.94 4.37 -4.74
N ALA A 121 7.21 5.67 -4.64
CA ALA A 121 6.92 6.43 -3.44
C ALA A 121 5.41 6.47 -3.15
N ASP A 122 4.58 6.71 -4.18
CA ASP A 122 3.11 6.65 -4.04
C ASP A 122 2.63 5.27 -3.54
N ILE A 123 3.17 4.18 -4.09
CA ILE A 123 2.85 2.81 -3.67
C ILE A 123 3.31 2.55 -2.22
N ALA A 124 4.50 3.02 -1.85
CA ALA A 124 5.04 2.88 -0.50
C ALA A 124 4.23 3.67 0.53
N THR A 125 3.79 4.89 0.21
CA THR A 125 2.89 5.66 1.06
C THR A 125 1.57 4.91 1.30
N ALA A 126 1.00 4.31 0.25
CA ALA A 126 -0.23 3.54 0.39
C ALA A 126 -0.05 2.32 1.30
N LYS A 127 1.05 1.59 1.16
CA LYS A 127 1.43 0.50 2.07
C LYS A 127 1.46 0.97 3.53
N SER A 128 2.16 2.06 3.83
CA SER A 128 2.24 2.60 5.19
C SER A 128 0.86 3.00 5.75
N THR A 129 -0.04 3.53 4.91
CA THR A 129 -1.42 3.82 5.35
C THR A 129 -2.22 2.54 5.62
N ILE A 130 -2.06 1.49 4.79
CA ILE A 130 -2.73 0.21 5.00
C ILE A 130 -2.25 -0.44 6.31
N ASP A 131 -0.94 -0.47 6.55
CA ASP A 131 -0.36 -0.98 7.80
C ASP A 131 -0.87 -0.18 9.01
N LEU A 132 -0.93 1.15 8.89
CA LEU A 132 -1.50 2.00 9.94
C LEU A 132 -2.97 1.66 10.22
N ALA A 133 -3.78 1.43 9.18
CA ALA A 133 -5.18 1.04 9.32
C ALA A 133 -5.33 -0.30 10.05
N ILE A 134 -4.50 -1.29 9.67
CA ILE A 134 -4.45 -2.61 10.32
C ILE A 134 -4.08 -2.46 11.79
N SER A 135 -3.05 -1.68 12.09
CA SER A 135 -2.57 -1.46 13.46
C SER A 135 -3.61 -0.74 14.33
N VAL A 136 -4.26 0.30 13.81
CA VAL A 136 -5.34 1.02 14.52
C VAL A 136 -6.53 0.11 14.79
N ALA A 137 -6.97 -0.66 13.79
CA ALA A 137 -8.08 -1.58 13.94
C ALA A 137 -7.76 -2.70 14.94
N THR A 138 -6.56 -3.29 14.86
CA THR A 138 -6.10 -4.34 15.77
C THR A 138 -6.04 -3.82 17.20
N LEU A 139 -5.45 -2.64 17.40
CA LEU A 139 -5.39 -1.98 18.71
C LEU A 139 -6.78 -1.78 19.29
N PHE A 140 -7.73 -1.31 18.48
CA PHE A 140 -9.09 -1.06 18.94
C PHE A 140 -9.83 -2.35 19.29
N ILE A 141 -9.67 -3.41 18.51
CA ILE A 141 -10.19 -4.75 18.84
C ILE A 141 -9.62 -5.24 20.18
N LEU A 142 -8.30 -5.09 20.39
CA LEU A 142 -7.64 -5.50 21.63
C LEU A 142 -8.13 -4.72 22.85
N VAL A 143 -8.36 -3.41 22.70
CA VAL A 143 -8.90 -2.56 23.76
C VAL A 143 -10.36 -2.93 24.07
N GLN A 144 -11.20 -3.16 23.05
CA GLN A 144 -12.60 -3.54 23.23
C GLN A 144 -12.79 -4.91 23.88
N ARG A 145 -11.89 -5.87 23.61
CA ARG A 145 -11.95 -7.22 24.20
C ARG A 145 -11.57 -7.27 25.68
N GLY A 146 -11.32 -6.11 26.30
CA GLY A 146 -10.86 -6.01 27.67
C GLY A 146 -9.40 -6.43 27.79
N ALA A 147 -8.64 -5.68 28.58
CA ALA A 147 -7.31 -6.06 29.03
C ALA A 147 -7.42 -7.28 29.97
N SER A 148 -7.78 -8.46 29.45
CA SER A 148 -7.65 -9.72 30.19
C SER A 148 -6.16 -10.03 30.26
N ASP A 149 -5.52 -9.58 31.33
CA ASP A 149 -4.25 -9.97 32.01
C ASP A 149 -3.11 -10.71 31.27
N ASP A 150 -3.09 -10.73 29.96
CA ASP A 150 -2.11 -11.41 29.14
C ASP A 150 -1.01 -10.40 28.83
N GLU A 151 0.14 -10.55 29.51
CA GLU A 151 1.38 -9.78 29.27
C GLU A 151 1.68 -9.62 27.78
N LYS A 152 1.39 -10.66 26.97
CA LYS A 152 1.56 -10.62 25.52
C LYS A 152 0.66 -9.59 24.86
N LYS A 153 -0.61 -9.47 25.28
CA LYS A 153 -1.53 -8.45 24.75
C LYS A 153 -1.07 -7.04 25.14
N LYS A 154 -0.58 -6.85 26.38
CA LYS A 154 -0.01 -5.56 26.81
C LYS A 154 1.21 -5.17 25.98
N ALA A 155 2.11 -6.12 25.72
CA ALA A 155 3.27 -5.92 24.86
C ALA A 155 2.87 -5.57 23.42
N THR A 156 1.94 -6.32 22.81
CA THR A 156 1.42 -6.03 21.47
C THR A 156 0.73 -4.66 21.40
N ILE A 157 -0.04 -4.28 22.43
CA ILE A 157 -0.66 -2.95 22.52
C ILE A 157 0.40 -1.85 22.57
N ALA A 158 1.47 -2.03 23.36
CA ALA A 158 2.56 -1.06 23.45
C ALA A 158 3.31 -0.92 22.13
N GLU A 159 3.60 -2.04 21.46
CA GLU A 159 4.26 -2.05 20.15
C GLU A 159 3.41 -1.39 19.07
N LEU A 160 2.12 -1.72 18.99
CA LEU A 160 1.20 -1.09 18.03
C LEU A 160 1.07 0.42 18.27
N LYS A 161 1.02 0.86 19.54
CA LYS A 161 1.01 2.30 19.87
C LYS A 161 2.28 3.00 19.39
N LEU A 162 3.44 2.35 19.56
CA LEU A 162 4.72 2.89 19.11
C LEU A 162 4.76 3.00 17.59
N GLN A 163 4.37 1.94 16.87
CA GLN A 163 4.31 1.93 15.41
C GLN A 163 3.38 3.04 14.87
N ILE A 164 2.17 3.16 15.43
CA ILE A 164 1.22 4.23 15.06
C ILE A 164 1.85 5.62 15.27
N ALA A 165 2.50 5.85 16.42
CA ALA A 165 3.11 7.14 16.72
C ALA A 165 4.27 7.47 15.76
N GLN A 166 5.08 6.47 15.40
CA GLN A 166 6.18 6.61 14.44
C GLN A 166 5.65 6.95 13.04
N THR A 167 4.67 6.21 12.53
CA THR A 167 4.09 6.46 11.20
C THR A 167 3.44 7.84 11.13
N ILE A 168 2.75 8.29 12.19
CA ILE A 168 2.18 9.64 12.25
C ILE A 168 3.29 10.70 12.23
N ALA A 169 4.39 10.48 12.95
CA ALA A 169 5.52 11.41 12.98
C ALA A 169 6.23 11.50 11.63
N GLU A 170 6.41 10.38 10.94
CA GLU A 170 6.98 10.32 9.59
C GLU A 170 6.10 11.05 8.57
N ALA A 171 4.79 10.79 8.58
CA ALA A 171 3.83 11.49 7.72
C ALA A 171 3.83 13.01 7.96
N LYS A 172 3.95 13.46 9.23
CA LYS A 172 4.09 14.89 9.56
C LYS A 172 5.39 15.49 9.02
N ARG A 173 6.51 14.76 9.10
CA ARG A 173 7.82 15.21 8.59
C ARG A 173 7.85 15.29 7.06
N GLU A 174 7.13 14.43 6.36
CA GLU A 174 7.00 14.49 4.90
C GLU A 174 6.11 15.63 4.44
N ARG A 175 5.02 15.92 5.15
CA ARG A 175 4.20 17.12 4.91
C ARG A 175 4.97 18.43 5.13
N ALA A 176 5.78 18.51 6.17
CA ALA A 176 6.61 19.70 6.43
C ALA A 176 7.71 19.92 5.37
N ARG A 177 8.29 18.84 4.84
CA ARG A 177 9.30 18.91 3.75
C ARG A 177 8.70 19.28 2.39
N SER A 178 7.45 18.89 2.13
CA SER A 178 6.74 19.23 0.89
C SER A 178 6.14 20.65 0.93
N SER A 179 5.86 21.21 2.11
CA SER A 179 5.45 22.62 2.25
C SER A 179 6.62 23.61 2.27
N SER A 180 7.87 23.14 2.38
CA SER A 180 9.07 23.98 2.46
C SER A 180 9.88 24.04 1.16
N ALA A 181 9.41 23.43 0.06
CA ALA A 181 10.04 23.56 -1.25
C ALA A 181 9.67 24.93 -1.85
N PRO A 182 10.62 25.85 -2.06
CA PRO A 182 10.36 27.09 -2.77
C PRO A 182 10.10 26.78 -4.25
N TRP A 183 9.13 27.49 -4.82
CA TRP A 183 8.87 27.53 -6.27
C TRP A 183 10.00 28.27 -6.98
#